data_AF-A0A1B1S896-F1
#
_entry.id   AF-A0A1B1S896-F1
#
_cell.length_a   1.000
_cell.length_b   1.000
_cell.length_c   1.000
_cell.angle_alpha   90.00
_cell.angle_beta   90.00
_cell.angle_gamma   90.00
#
_symmetry.space_group_name_H-M   'P 1'
#
loop_
_entity.id
_entity.type
_entity.pdbx_description
1 polymer ?
#
loop_
_entity_poly.entity_id
_entity_poly.type
_entity_poly.pdbx_seq_one_letter_code
_entity_poly.pdbx_strand_id
1 'polypeptide(L)'
;MKVPESDFIKPIAPEDGHYAGNVYLLTSGKTFSAAASFAWTFAECNIGTIIGEETGGMSVCYGDKLWYHLSVSDLECGISFKRFWYLNADEDYSWSNARYSGTGLHGS
;
A
#
# COMPACT_ATOMS: atom_id res chain seq x y z
N MET A 1 21.47 10.22 5.34
CA MET A 1 22.30 9.16 5.95
C MET A 1 21.98 7.87 5.21
N LYS A 2 22.96 7.19 4.60
CA LYS A 2 22.72 5.86 3.99
C LYS A 2 22.82 4.84 5.12
N VAL A 3 21.79 3.99 5.26
CA VAL A 3 21.83 2.85 6.18
C VAL A 3 22.85 1.85 5.61
N PRO A 4 23.82 1.38 6.40
CA PRO A 4 24.74 0.32 5.98
C PRO A 4 23.97 -0.95 5.58
N GLU A 5 24.40 -1.62 4.50
CA GLU A 5 23.77 -2.89 4.09
C GLU A 5 23.84 -3.99 5.16
N SER A 6 24.83 -3.91 6.06
CA SER A 6 24.95 -4.81 7.21
C SER A 6 23.76 -4.77 8.16
N ASP A 7 23.00 -3.67 8.15
CA ASP A 7 21.88 -3.44 9.06
C ASP A 7 20.56 -3.93 8.45
N PHE A 8 20.57 -4.38 7.19
CA PHE A 8 19.38 -4.94 6.55
C PHE A 8 19.14 -6.38 7.00
N ILE A 9 17.88 -6.66 7.36
CA ILE A 9 17.42 -8.04 7.56
C ILE A 9 17.42 -8.71 6.18
N LYS A 10 18.22 -9.77 6.04
CA LYS A 10 18.23 -10.55 4.80
C LYS A 10 16.89 -11.28 4.64
N PRO A 11 16.28 -11.28 3.44
CA PRO A 11 15.14 -12.12 3.16
C PRO A 11 15.48 -13.58 3.48
N ILE A 12 14.51 -14.30 4.04
CA ILE A 12 14.62 -15.75 4.18
C ILE A 12 14.81 -16.38 2.79
N ALA A 13 15.67 -17.38 2.68
CA ALA A 13 15.87 -18.05 1.40
C ALA A 13 14.64 -18.94 1.10
N PRO A 14 14.33 -19.21 -0.18
CA PRO A 14 13.21 -20.09 -0.55
C PRO A 14 13.26 -21.45 0.17
N GLU A 15 14.46 -22.02 0.31
CA GLU A 15 14.74 -23.27 1.01
C GLU A 15 14.48 -23.22 2.52
N ASP A 16 14.48 -22.03 3.12
CA ASP A 16 14.34 -21.81 4.57
C ASP A 16 12.88 -21.64 5.03
N GLY A 17 11.90 -21.87 4.14
CA GLY A 17 10.48 -21.93 4.50
C GLY A 17 9.59 -20.87 3.86
N HIS A 18 9.90 -20.42 2.65
CA HIS A 18 8.91 -19.67 1.86
C HIS A 18 7.68 -20.54 1.60
N TYR A 19 6.50 -19.93 1.75
CA TYR A 19 5.29 -20.55 1.26
C TYR A 19 5.33 -20.57 -0.28
N ALA A 20 5.42 -21.78 -0.85
CA ALA A 20 5.53 -21.99 -2.30
C ALA A 20 4.18 -22.27 -2.99
N GLY A 21 3.08 -22.22 -2.25
CA GLY A 21 1.74 -22.45 -2.78
C GLY A 21 1.13 -21.19 -3.41
N ASN A 22 -0.10 -21.33 -3.91
CA ASN A 22 -0.85 -20.19 -4.41
C ASN A 22 -1.26 -19.28 -3.26
N VAL A 23 -0.99 -17.97 -3.41
CA VAL A 23 -1.37 -16.94 -2.43
C VAL A 23 -2.51 -16.12 -3.01
N TYR A 24 -3.57 -15.97 -2.23
CA TYR A 24 -4.72 -15.13 -2.56
C TYR A 24 -4.88 -14.05 -1.50
N LEU A 25 -5.02 -12.80 -1.94
CA LEU A 25 -5.21 -11.67 -1.05
C LEU A 25 -6.64 -11.15 -1.18
N LEU A 26 -7.40 -11.17 -0.07
CA LEU A 26 -8.77 -10.67 -0.07
C LEU A 26 -8.80 -9.18 0.30
N THR A 27 -9.45 -8.37 -0.53
CA THR A 27 -9.57 -6.92 -0.31
C THR A 27 -11.02 -6.45 -0.35
N SER A 28 -11.25 -5.29 0.25
CA SER A 28 -12.51 -4.57 0.23
C SER A 28 -12.27 -3.07 0.31
N GLY A 29 -13.33 -2.28 0.12
CA GLY A 29 -13.29 -0.83 0.36
C GLY A 29 -12.93 -0.44 1.80
N LYS A 30 -12.88 -1.38 2.76
CA LYS A 30 -12.41 -1.19 4.14
C LYS A 30 -10.92 -1.46 4.34
N THR A 31 -10.20 -1.81 3.29
CA THR A 31 -8.76 -2.07 3.33
C THR A 31 -8.03 -0.74 3.21
N PHE A 32 -7.48 -0.22 4.31
CA PHE A 32 -6.85 1.10 4.37
C PHE A 32 -5.45 1.05 4.99
N SER A 33 -4.74 2.18 4.93
CA SER A 33 -3.43 2.36 5.57
C SER A 33 -2.43 1.30 5.11
N ALA A 34 -1.65 0.72 6.02
CA ALA A 34 -0.64 -0.29 5.71
C ALA A 34 -1.19 -1.50 4.93
N ALA A 35 -2.47 -1.86 5.11
CA ALA A 35 -3.09 -2.95 4.35
C ALA A 35 -3.26 -2.59 2.86
N ALA A 36 -3.60 -1.34 2.56
CA ALA A 36 -3.64 -0.86 1.18
C ALA A 36 -2.22 -0.77 0.58
N SER A 37 -1.23 -0.32 1.35
CA SER A 37 0.18 -0.32 0.93
C SER A 37 0.70 -1.73 0.64
N PHE A 38 0.30 -2.71 1.46
CA PHE A 38 0.63 -4.12 1.25
C PHE A 38 -0.03 -4.67 -0.01
N ALA A 39 -1.33 -4.46 -0.19
CA ALA A 39 -2.06 -4.91 -1.37
C ALA A 39 -1.47 -4.35 -2.67
N TRP A 40 -1.03 -3.09 -2.65
CA TRP A 40 -0.32 -2.47 -3.77
C TRP A 40 0.99 -3.19 -4.07
N THR A 41 1.83 -3.38 -3.06
CA THR A 41 3.12 -4.08 -3.22
C THR A 41 2.93 -5.52 -3.69
N PHE A 42 1.89 -6.19 -3.19
CA PHE A 42 1.52 -7.54 -3.57
C PHE A 42 1.18 -7.64 -5.07
N ALA A 43 0.45 -6.65 -5.61
CA ALA A 43 0.16 -6.54 -7.03
C ALA A 43 1.42 -6.22 -7.84
N GLU A 44 2.17 -5.17 -7.47
CA GLU A 44 3.36 -4.72 -8.20
C GLU A 44 4.46 -5.77 -8.29
N CYS A 45 4.58 -6.62 -7.27
CA CYS A 45 5.53 -7.71 -7.23
C CYS A 45 5.00 -9.04 -7.80
N ASN A 46 3.77 -9.08 -8.34
CA ASN A 46 3.13 -10.29 -8.87
C ASN A 46 3.17 -11.48 -7.88
N ILE A 47 2.90 -11.21 -6.59
CA ILE A 47 3.04 -12.24 -5.54
C ILE A 47 1.94 -13.31 -5.64
N GLY A 48 0.75 -12.93 -6.13
CA GLY A 48 -0.39 -13.84 -6.28
C GLY A 48 -1.63 -13.12 -6.79
N THR A 49 -2.81 -13.66 -6.49
CA THR A 49 -4.08 -13.13 -7.00
C THR A 49 -4.83 -12.34 -5.93
N ILE A 50 -5.23 -11.11 -6.24
CA ILE A 50 -6.12 -10.32 -5.38
C ILE A 50 -7.58 -10.59 -5.76
N ILE A 51 -8.44 -10.79 -4.77
CA ILE A 51 -9.86 -11.06 -4.94
C ILE A 51 -10.67 -10.11 -4.05
N GLY A 52 -11.64 -9.40 -4.61
CA GLY A 52 -12.55 -8.54 -3.87
C GLY A 52 -12.72 -7.18 -4.52
N GLU A 53 -12.86 -6.15 -3.70
CA GLU A 53 -13.06 -4.77 -4.16
C GLU A 53 -11.74 -3.98 -4.12
N GLU A 54 -11.74 -2.85 -4.83
CA GLU A 54 -10.71 -1.82 -4.69
C GLU A 54 -10.53 -1.43 -3.21
N THR A 55 -9.27 -1.29 -2.78
CA THR A 55 -8.94 -0.82 -1.43
C THR A 55 -9.34 0.64 -1.26
N GLY A 56 -9.64 1.07 -0.03
CA GLY A 56 -9.93 2.49 0.21
C GLY A 56 -8.69 3.40 0.27
N GLY A 57 -7.47 2.85 0.14
CA GLY A 57 -6.23 3.61 0.11
C GLY A 57 -5.85 4.10 -1.28
N MET A 58 -5.03 5.15 -1.35
CA MET A 58 -4.44 5.67 -2.61
C MET A 58 -2.95 5.31 -2.68
N SER A 59 -2.44 5.09 -3.90
CA SER A 59 -1.03 4.76 -4.15
C SER A 59 -0.07 5.92 -3.88
N VAL A 60 -0.58 7.14 -4.03
CA VAL A 60 0.03 8.38 -3.57
C VAL A 60 -0.87 8.94 -2.48
N CYS A 61 -0.38 9.04 -1.25
CA CYS A 61 -1.17 9.50 -0.11
C CYS A 61 -0.38 10.46 0.79
N TYR A 62 -1.10 11.22 1.61
CA TYR A 62 -0.49 12.12 2.60
C TYR A 62 -0.66 11.55 4.00
N GLY A 63 0.43 11.54 4.77
CA GLY A 63 0.46 11.15 6.18
C GLY A 63 1.47 11.97 6.97
N ASP A 64 1.88 11.47 8.13
CA ASP A 64 2.56 12.21 9.20
C ASP A 64 1.79 13.49 9.57
N LYS A 65 1.06 13.43 10.68
CA LYS A 65 0.12 14.48 11.07
C LYS A 65 0.78 15.45 12.04
N LEU A 66 0.66 16.74 11.72
CA LEU A 66 0.83 17.83 12.68
C LEU A 66 -0.54 18.11 13.29
N TRP A 67 -0.60 18.12 14.62
CA TRP A 67 -1.81 18.44 15.36
C TRP A 67 -1.73 19.86 15.90
N TYR A 68 -2.78 20.63 15.66
CA TYR A 68 -2.92 22.01 16.11
C TYR A 68 -4.22 22.17 16.88
N HIS A 69 -4.17 23.02 17.89
CA HIS A 69 -5.35 23.47 18.61
C HIS A 69 -5.64 24.91 18.20
N LEU A 70 -6.83 25.15 17.63
CA LEU A 70 -7.17 26.47 17.11
C LEU A 70 -7.58 27.40 18.26
N SER A 71 -6.84 28.50 18.44
CA SER A 71 -6.93 29.38 19.62
C SER A 71 -8.28 30.08 19.84
N VAL A 72 -9.13 30.17 18.81
CA VAL A 72 -10.45 30.84 18.89
C VAL A 72 -11.59 29.84 19.00
N SER A 73 -11.56 28.76 18.22
CA SER A 73 -12.67 27.79 18.15
C SER A 73 -12.49 26.57 19.05
N ASP A 74 -11.30 26.38 19.62
CA ASP A 74 -10.94 25.21 20.43
C ASP A 74 -10.99 23.88 19.65
N LEU A 75 -11.02 23.94 18.31
CA LEU A 75 -11.04 22.75 17.46
C LEU A 75 -9.63 22.17 17.29
N GLU A 76 -9.55 20.84 17.33
CA GLU A 76 -8.35 20.10 16.96
C GLU A 76 -8.28 19.95 15.43
N CYS A 77 -7.15 20.33 14.86
CA CYS A 77 -6.88 20.25 13.43
C CYS A 77 -5.64 19.38 13.18
N GLY A 78 -5.80 18.34 12.38
CA GLY A 78 -4.69 17.50 11.91
C GLY A 78 -4.32 17.81 10.46
N ILE A 79 -3.08 18.19 10.19
CA ILE A 79 -2.56 18.42 8.84
C ILE A 79 -1.52 17.35 8.52
N SER A 80 -1.80 16.50 7.53
CA SER A 80 -0.80 15.58 6.97
C SER A 80 0.14 16.37 6.06
N PHE A 81 1.44 16.39 6.37
CA PHE A 81 2.41 17.22 5.63
C PHE A 81 3.37 16.39 4.75
N LYS A 82 3.43 15.07 4.96
CA LYS A 82 4.34 14.19 4.24
C LYS A 82 3.60 13.42 3.17
N ARG A 83 4.14 13.45 1.95
CA ARG A 83 3.66 12.65 0.83
C ARG A 83 4.37 11.30 0.79
N PHE A 84 3.60 10.23 0.70
CA PHE A 84 4.06 8.86 0.55
C PHE A 84 3.73 8.37 -0.86
N TRP A 85 4.69 7.68 -1.46
CA TRP A 85 4.57 7.03 -2.74
C TRP A 85 4.75 5.54 -2.52
N TYR A 86 3.79 4.74 -2.96
CA TYR A 86 3.96 3.29 -2.98
C TYR A 86 4.93 2.88 -4.10
N LEU A 87 5.31 1.61 -4.10
CA LEU A 87 6.25 1.04 -5.07
C LEU A 87 5.80 1.35 -6.50
N ASN A 88 6.62 2.00 -7.31
CA ASN A 88 6.32 2.40 -8.70
C ASN A 88 5.07 3.28 -8.90
N ALA A 89 4.52 3.91 -7.85
CA ALA A 89 3.35 4.76 -7.97
C ALA A 89 3.67 6.03 -8.79
N ASP A 90 2.71 6.47 -9.61
CA ASP A 90 2.68 7.76 -10.31
C ASP A 90 1.48 8.60 -9.86
N GLU A 91 1.41 9.88 -10.29
CA GLU A 91 0.31 10.78 -9.89
C GLU A 91 -1.04 10.41 -10.55
N ASP A 92 -0.99 9.66 -11.64
CA ASP A 92 -2.16 9.23 -12.41
C ASP A 92 -2.69 7.90 -11.84
N TYR A 93 -3.35 8.00 -10.68
CA TYR A 93 -3.95 6.84 -10.00
C TYR A 93 -4.94 6.11 -10.93
N SER A 94 -4.58 4.90 -11.38
CA SER A 94 -5.53 3.96 -11.96
C SER A 94 -5.10 2.51 -11.70
N TRP A 95 -6.04 1.63 -11.33
CA TRP A 95 -5.77 0.18 -11.25
C TRP A 95 -5.34 -0.41 -12.58
N SER A 96 -5.57 0.28 -13.70
CA SER A 96 -5.01 -0.05 -15.01
C SER A 96 -3.49 0.16 -15.11
N ASN A 97 -2.90 1.01 -14.25
CA ASN A 97 -1.46 1.25 -14.21
C ASN A 97 -0.72 0.33 -13.26
N ALA A 98 -1.38 -0.18 -12.22
CA ALA A 98 -0.83 -1.27 -11.42
C ALA A 98 -0.60 -2.48 -12.34
N ARG A 99 0.50 -3.22 -12.16
CA ARG A 99 0.78 -4.46 -12.91
C ARG A 99 -0.14 -5.60 -12.47
N TYR A 100 -1.45 -5.36 -12.56
CA TYR A 100 -2.49 -6.26 -12.13
C TYR A 100 -2.66 -7.38 -13.15
N SER A 101 -2.29 -8.61 -12.79
CA SER A 101 -2.60 -9.80 -13.58
C SER A 101 -3.89 -10.51 -13.12
N GLY A 102 -4.75 -9.82 -12.37
CA GLY A 102 -6.01 -10.36 -11.88
C GLY A 102 -7.09 -10.30 -12.96
N THR A 103 -7.64 -11.45 -13.36
CA THR A 103 -8.88 -11.55 -14.13
C THR A 103 -10.05 -11.09 -13.26
N GLY A 104 -10.15 -9.79 -13.01
CA GLY A 104 -11.34 -9.15 -12.49
C GLY A 104 -12.30 -8.93 -13.65
N LEU A 105 -13.46 -9.58 -13.58
CA LEU A 105 -14.59 -9.35 -14.48
C LEU A 105 -14.89 -7.85 -14.53
N HIS A 106 -14.48 -7.19 -15.61
CA HIS A 106 -15.15 -5.97 -16.06
C HIS A 106 -16.57 -6.36 -16.50
N GLY A 107 -17.53 -6.24 -15.59
CA GLY A 107 -18.91 -5.88 -15.91
C GLY A 107 -19.14 -4.53 -15.24
N SER A 108 -19.78 -3.54 -15.86
CA SER A 108 -20.77 -3.51 -16.94
C SER A 108 -20.59 -2.29 -17.82
#